data_AF-A0A9C7LC15-F1
#
_entry.id   AF-A0A9C7LC15-F1
#
_cell.length_a   1.000
_cell.length_b   1.000
_cell.length_c   1.000
_cell.angle_alpha   90.00
_cell.angle_beta   90.00
_cell.angle_gamma   90.00
#
_symmetry.space_group_name_H-M   'P 1'
#
loop_
_entity.id
_entity.type
_entity.pdbx_description
1 polymer ?
#
loop_
_entity_poly.entity_id
_entity_poly.type
_entity_poly.pdbx_seq_one_letter_code
_entity_poly.pdbx_strand_id
1 'polypeptide(L)'
;MTIIRLGYVAMSMKLQNASPSKTMTFAQFQKIEDREAAIRKLERIALLNLQNTLRILKHNAASEIHFYRLTSRLIPLANHEELLEWNYMKPLKGQLREIGDYTKKHKIRVDFHPDHFVLINSMQKHILKNSINTLKLHYLLLKAMGINPAHRCVMHVGGNYKETENSLERFVENWMEIPRPIQQMIMLENDDTSFTLEDTLYLCEKLDIPLVFDYHHHLAHHQNENWEIHWNRVVDTWRHSPLPIKMHISSPKSDKTFRHHSDYVDIDMFFNFLSVIKGSIPQLDCMIEAKMKDEALFKLMDDVKTRKDVEIIDSSSFYLK
;
A
#
# COMPACT_ATOMS: atom_id res chain seq x y z
N MET A 1 0.92 -24.41 10.65
CA MET A 1 2.08 -23.68 10.10
C MET A 1 1.54 -22.54 9.26
N THR A 2 2.10 -21.34 9.43
CA THR A 2 1.64 -20.13 8.73
C THR A 2 2.73 -19.72 7.74
N ILE A 3 2.36 -19.48 6.48
CA ILE A 3 3.29 -18.95 5.47
C ILE A 3 3.42 -17.44 5.68
N ILE A 4 4.65 -16.95 5.78
CA ILE A 4 4.96 -15.52 5.82
C ILE A 4 5.62 -15.13 4.49
N ARG A 5 5.06 -14.15 3.79
CA ARG A 5 5.67 -13.57 2.58
C ARG A 5 6.00 -12.11 2.82
N LEU A 6 7.22 -11.71 2.50
CA LEU A 6 7.66 -10.34 2.65
C LEU A 6 7.57 -9.59 1.32
N GLY A 7 7.16 -8.33 1.41
CA GLY A 7 7.14 -7.38 0.29
C GLY A 7 7.72 -6.03 0.70
N TYR A 8 7.93 -5.15 -0.28
CA TYR A 8 8.45 -3.80 -0.04
C TYR A 8 7.76 -2.75 -0.92
N VAL A 9 8.02 -1.48 -0.60
CA VAL A 9 7.29 -0.34 -1.16
C VAL A 9 8.06 0.39 -2.27
N ALA A 10 7.45 0.45 -3.45
CA ALA A 10 7.65 1.42 -4.54
C ALA A 10 9.03 1.53 -5.23
N MET A 11 10.16 1.43 -4.54
CA MET A 11 11.50 1.58 -5.13
C MET A 11 12.42 0.51 -4.60
N SER A 12 13.40 0.12 -5.41
CA SER A 12 14.47 -0.80 -5.03
C SER A 12 15.75 0.00 -4.81
N MET A 13 16.46 -0.30 -3.73
CA MET A 13 17.81 0.18 -3.42
C MET A 13 18.87 -0.67 -4.14
N LYS A 14 18.55 -1.91 -4.54
CA LYS A 14 19.43 -2.75 -5.37
C LYS A 14 19.44 -2.35 -6.85
N LEU A 15 18.30 -1.88 -7.38
CA LEU A 15 18.19 -1.47 -8.78
C LEU A 15 18.54 0.01 -9.00
N GLN A 16 19.69 0.24 -9.61
CA GLN A 16 20.09 1.58 -10.01
C GLN A 16 19.27 2.14 -11.18
N ASN A 17 19.06 3.44 -11.16
CA ASN A 17 18.37 4.20 -12.22
C ASN A 17 16.97 3.65 -12.56
N ALA A 18 16.26 3.11 -11.57
CA ALA A 18 14.98 2.44 -11.76
C ALA A 18 13.81 3.09 -10.98
N SER A 19 13.90 4.39 -10.65
CA SER A 19 12.80 5.06 -9.95
C SER A 19 11.52 5.05 -10.79
N PRO A 20 10.39 4.52 -10.28
CA PRO A 20 9.10 4.54 -10.95
C PRO A 20 8.25 5.76 -10.59
N SER A 21 8.83 6.75 -9.90
CA SER A 21 8.13 7.91 -9.33
C SER A 21 8.65 9.24 -9.86
N LYS A 22 9.21 9.26 -11.07
CA LYS A 22 9.65 10.51 -11.70
C LYS A 22 8.45 11.43 -11.91
N THR A 23 8.65 12.72 -11.74
CA THR A 23 7.59 13.71 -11.71
C THR A 23 7.94 14.93 -12.56
N MET A 24 6.93 15.70 -12.93
CA MET A 24 7.06 17.07 -13.40
C MET A 24 6.07 17.92 -12.60
N THR A 25 6.51 19.06 -12.07
CA THR A 25 5.60 19.96 -11.36
C THR A 25 4.74 20.73 -12.36
N PHE A 26 3.57 21.23 -11.93
CA PHE A 26 2.74 22.04 -12.80
C PHE A 26 3.46 23.33 -13.26
N ALA A 27 4.26 23.96 -12.39
CA ALA A 27 5.09 25.10 -12.77
C ALA A 27 6.12 24.77 -13.88
N GLN A 28 6.68 23.56 -13.89
CA GLN A 28 7.56 23.11 -14.98
C GLN A 28 6.78 22.81 -16.27
N PHE A 29 5.55 22.31 -16.14
CA PHE A 29 4.65 22.10 -17.27
C PHE A 29 4.32 23.44 -17.95
N GLN A 30 3.96 24.47 -17.17
CA GLN A 30 3.59 25.80 -17.69
C GLN A 30 4.75 26.56 -18.37
N LYS A 31 6.01 26.22 -18.05
CA LYS A 31 7.19 26.79 -18.72
C LYS A 31 7.38 26.30 -20.16
N ILE A 32 6.64 25.29 -20.59
CA ILE A 32 6.69 24.76 -21.96
C ILE A 32 5.55 25.43 -22.74
N GLU A 33 5.89 26.34 -23.64
CA GLU A 33 4.92 27.15 -24.40
C GLU A 33 3.96 26.29 -25.24
N ASP A 34 4.47 25.25 -25.89
CA ASP A 34 3.64 24.26 -26.59
C ASP A 34 3.03 23.27 -25.59
N ARG A 35 1.73 23.45 -25.30
CA ARG A 35 0.94 22.59 -24.42
C ARG A 35 0.97 21.12 -24.84
N GLU A 36 0.93 20.82 -26.13
CA GLU A 36 0.98 19.45 -26.64
C GLU A 36 2.38 18.85 -26.43
N ALA A 37 3.44 19.64 -26.59
CA ALA A 37 4.79 19.20 -26.22
C ALA A 37 4.94 18.95 -24.71
N ALA A 38 4.29 19.76 -23.88
CA ALA A 38 4.25 19.59 -22.43
C ALA A 38 3.54 18.29 -22.03
N ILE A 39 2.40 17.99 -22.67
CA ILE A 39 1.66 16.72 -22.49
C ILE A 39 2.51 15.53 -22.93
N ARG A 40 3.11 15.57 -24.13
CA ARG A 40 4.04 14.52 -24.60
C ARG A 40 5.21 14.30 -23.63
N LYS A 41 5.67 15.34 -22.93
CA LYS A 41 6.69 15.21 -21.87
C LYS A 41 6.14 14.47 -20.64
N LEU A 42 4.93 14.76 -20.17
CA LEU A 42 4.29 14.00 -19.10
C LEU A 42 4.14 12.52 -19.48
N GLU A 43 3.69 12.25 -20.71
CA GLU A 43 3.54 10.88 -21.23
C GLU A 43 4.87 10.14 -21.23
N ARG A 44 5.96 10.76 -21.71
CA ARG A 44 7.30 10.16 -21.65
C ARG A 44 7.75 9.84 -20.22
N ILE A 45 7.45 10.72 -19.26
CA ILE A 45 7.76 10.48 -17.84
C ILE A 45 6.95 9.29 -17.31
N ALA A 46 5.65 9.24 -17.60
CA ALA A 46 4.79 8.13 -17.19
C ALA A 46 5.21 6.80 -17.82
N LEU A 47 5.53 6.78 -19.13
CA LEU A 47 6.06 5.59 -19.82
C LEU A 47 7.37 5.12 -19.17
N LEU A 48 8.28 6.04 -18.84
CA LEU A 48 9.54 5.71 -18.15
C LEU A 48 9.27 5.14 -16.75
N ASN A 49 8.31 5.68 -16.01
CA ASN A 49 7.90 5.15 -14.71
C ASN A 49 7.36 3.72 -14.82
N LEU A 50 6.55 3.43 -15.83
CA LEU A 50 6.03 2.08 -16.10
C LEU A 50 7.14 1.11 -16.53
N GLN A 51 8.06 1.54 -17.40
CA GLN A 51 9.24 0.75 -17.77
C GLN A 51 10.09 0.41 -16.54
N ASN A 52 10.33 1.38 -15.66
CA ASN A 52 11.05 1.16 -14.41
C ASN A 52 10.28 0.26 -13.45
N THR A 53 8.95 0.37 -13.39
CA THR A 53 8.10 -0.55 -12.63
C THR A 53 8.26 -1.99 -13.13
N LEU A 54 8.27 -2.21 -14.45
CA LEU A 54 8.50 -3.53 -15.02
C LEU A 54 9.92 -4.05 -14.70
N ARG A 55 10.95 -3.19 -14.72
CA ARG A 55 12.30 -3.56 -14.29
C ARG A 55 12.33 -3.99 -12.82
N ILE A 56 11.61 -3.28 -11.96
CA ILE A 56 11.44 -3.64 -10.54
C ILE A 56 10.75 -5.00 -10.41
N LEU A 57 9.65 -5.24 -11.13
CA LEU A 57 8.98 -6.54 -11.11
C LEU A 57 9.86 -7.69 -11.62
N LYS A 58 10.73 -7.42 -12.61
CA LYS A 58 11.75 -8.39 -13.07
C LYS A 58 12.77 -8.69 -11.99
N HIS A 59 13.24 -7.68 -11.26
CA HIS A 59 14.09 -7.88 -10.09
C HIS A 59 13.37 -8.67 -9.00
N ASN A 60 12.11 -8.36 -8.71
CA ASN A 60 11.33 -9.10 -7.72
C ASN A 60 11.22 -10.57 -8.10
N ALA A 61 10.90 -10.89 -9.35
CA ALA A 61 10.86 -12.27 -9.81
C ALA A 61 12.22 -12.98 -9.72
N ALA A 62 13.32 -12.29 -10.03
CA ALA A 62 14.66 -12.84 -9.94
C ALA A 62 15.14 -13.04 -8.48
N SER A 63 14.65 -12.21 -7.56
CA SER A 63 14.93 -12.27 -6.13
C SER A 63 13.85 -13.01 -5.34
N GLU A 64 12.93 -13.71 -6.02
CA GLU A 64 11.82 -14.46 -5.43
C GLU A 64 10.93 -13.63 -4.48
N ILE A 65 10.75 -12.34 -4.76
CA ILE A 65 9.86 -11.43 -4.04
C ILE A 65 8.47 -11.49 -4.66
N HIS A 66 7.49 -11.92 -3.87
CA HIS A 66 6.11 -12.17 -4.36
C HIS A 66 5.12 -11.06 -4.01
N PHE A 67 5.55 -10.03 -3.28
CA PHE A 67 4.67 -8.94 -2.85
C PHE A 67 5.32 -7.57 -3.02
N TYR A 68 4.61 -6.64 -3.66
CA TYR A 68 5.17 -5.34 -4.02
C TYR A 68 4.11 -4.23 -4.06
N ARG A 69 4.33 -3.14 -3.34
CA ARG A 69 3.46 -1.96 -3.45
C ARG A 69 3.91 -1.06 -4.59
N LEU A 70 3.02 -0.81 -5.54
CA LEU A 70 3.22 0.14 -6.62
C LEU A 70 3.22 1.58 -6.08
N THR A 71 3.98 2.46 -6.73
CA THR A 71 3.94 3.90 -6.42
C THR A 71 2.64 4.54 -6.91
N SER A 72 2.04 5.41 -6.11
CA SER A 72 0.88 6.22 -6.51
C SER A 72 1.27 7.35 -7.48
N ARG A 73 2.58 7.55 -7.73
CA ARG A 73 3.14 8.63 -8.57
C ARG A 73 3.49 8.18 -10.00
N LEU A 74 2.91 7.06 -10.47
CA LEU A 74 3.20 6.52 -11.81
C LEU A 74 2.94 7.56 -12.92
N ILE A 75 1.83 8.30 -12.81
CA ILE A 75 1.39 9.27 -13.81
C ILE A 75 1.39 10.67 -13.15
N PRO A 76 2.41 11.50 -13.38
CA PRO A 76 2.45 12.84 -12.82
C PRO A 76 1.29 13.70 -13.35
N LEU A 77 0.69 14.50 -12.46
CA LEU A 77 -0.38 15.45 -12.77
C LEU A 77 -1.67 14.83 -13.36
N ALA A 78 -1.86 13.51 -13.28
CA ALA A 78 -3.04 12.82 -13.84
C ALA A 78 -4.39 13.38 -13.35
N ASN A 79 -4.44 13.89 -12.12
CA ASN A 79 -5.65 14.47 -11.53
C ASN A 79 -5.56 15.99 -11.35
N HIS A 80 -4.63 16.66 -12.04
CA HIS A 80 -4.51 18.11 -11.94
C HIS A 80 -5.69 18.78 -12.66
N GLU A 81 -6.31 19.79 -12.04
CA GLU A 81 -7.54 20.44 -12.54
C GLU A 81 -7.38 21.04 -13.95
N GLU A 82 -6.20 21.57 -14.25
CA GLU A 82 -5.84 22.12 -15.56
C GLU A 82 -5.63 21.07 -16.67
N LEU A 83 -5.70 19.77 -16.36
CA LEU A 83 -5.40 18.66 -17.28
C LEU A 83 -6.52 17.61 -17.36
N LEU A 84 -7.74 17.95 -16.98
CA LEU A 84 -8.87 17.00 -16.96
C LEU A 84 -9.22 16.41 -18.34
N GLU A 85 -8.89 17.10 -19.44
CA GLU A 85 -9.12 16.64 -20.82
C GLU A 85 -8.04 15.66 -21.32
N TRP A 86 -6.89 15.58 -20.64
CA TRP A 86 -5.78 14.73 -21.07
C TRP A 86 -6.09 13.26 -20.81
N ASN A 87 -6.28 12.49 -21.88
CA ASN A 87 -6.43 11.04 -21.81
C ASN A 87 -5.08 10.34 -21.63
N TYR A 88 -4.51 10.46 -20.43
CA TYR A 88 -3.24 9.83 -20.06
C TYR A 88 -3.25 8.30 -20.18
N MET A 89 -4.41 7.64 -20.15
CA MET A 89 -4.48 6.18 -20.22
C MET A 89 -4.19 5.63 -21.63
N LYS A 90 -4.56 6.38 -22.68
CA LYS A 90 -4.40 5.95 -24.08
C LYS A 90 -2.95 5.61 -24.44
N PRO A 91 -1.93 6.47 -24.22
CA PRO A 91 -0.55 6.15 -24.56
C PRO A 91 0.06 5.06 -23.67
N LEU A 92 -0.47 4.84 -22.46
CA LEU A 92 0.11 3.93 -21.46
C LEU A 92 -0.45 2.51 -21.52
N LYS A 93 -1.55 2.28 -22.25
CA LYS A 93 -2.31 1.02 -22.26
C LYS A 93 -1.45 -0.22 -22.50
N GLY A 94 -0.54 -0.17 -23.48
CA GLY A 94 0.32 -1.31 -23.82
C GLY A 94 1.26 -1.71 -22.67
N GLN A 95 1.94 -0.73 -22.06
CA GLN A 95 2.89 -0.97 -20.98
C GLN A 95 2.19 -1.35 -19.66
N LEU A 96 1.02 -0.76 -19.39
CA LEU A 96 0.19 -1.20 -18.26
C LEU A 96 -0.20 -2.67 -18.41
N ARG A 97 -0.60 -3.07 -19.62
CA ARG A 97 -0.94 -4.47 -19.89
C ARG A 97 0.25 -5.40 -19.72
N GLU A 98 1.42 -5.02 -20.23
CA GLU A 98 2.67 -5.76 -20.06
C GLU A 98 3.01 -5.97 -18.57
N ILE A 99 2.90 -4.92 -17.75
CA ILE A 99 3.09 -5.01 -16.29
C ILE A 99 2.14 -6.05 -15.68
N GLY A 100 0.85 -6.00 -15.99
CA GLY A 100 -0.11 -6.91 -15.39
C GLY A 100 0.00 -8.36 -15.89
N ASP A 101 0.36 -8.56 -17.16
CA ASP A 101 0.67 -9.90 -17.68
C ASP A 101 1.93 -10.46 -16.98
N TYR A 102 2.92 -9.60 -16.69
CA TYR A 102 4.12 -9.99 -15.95
C TYR A 102 3.82 -10.35 -14.49
N THR A 103 3.04 -9.53 -13.76
CA THR A 103 2.66 -9.84 -12.37
C THR A 103 1.87 -11.14 -12.29
N LYS A 104 0.95 -11.38 -13.23
CA LYS A 104 0.19 -12.64 -13.31
C LYS A 104 1.09 -13.84 -13.59
N LYS A 105 2.01 -13.73 -14.56
CA LYS A 105 2.96 -14.80 -14.92
C LYS A 105 3.83 -15.21 -13.74
N HIS A 106 4.32 -14.24 -12.97
CA HIS A 106 5.22 -14.46 -11.84
C HIS A 106 4.52 -14.52 -10.48
N LYS A 107 3.17 -14.51 -10.47
CA LYS A 107 2.33 -14.57 -9.25
C LYS A 107 2.67 -13.49 -8.20
N ILE A 108 3.07 -12.30 -8.66
CA ILE A 108 3.40 -11.17 -7.78
C ILE A 108 2.10 -10.47 -7.36
N ARG A 109 1.83 -10.44 -6.06
CA ARG A 109 0.79 -9.59 -5.47
C ARG A 109 1.23 -8.14 -5.55
N VAL A 110 0.36 -7.27 -6.06
CA VAL A 110 0.58 -5.81 -6.05
C VAL A 110 -0.56 -5.06 -5.40
N ASP A 111 -0.28 -3.91 -4.81
CA ASP A 111 -1.30 -2.98 -4.33
C ASP A 111 -0.77 -1.54 -4.38
N PHE A 112 -1.63 -0.61 -3.97
CA PHE A 112 -1.30 0.80 -3.80
C PHE A 112 -1.57 1.24 -2.37
N HIS A 113 -0.94 2.35 -2.01
CA HIS A 113 -1.29 3.16 -0.86
C HIS A 113 -1.28 4.62 -1.35
N PRO A 114 -2.45 5.24 -1.58
CA PRO A 114 -2.52 6.65 -1.94
C PRO A 114 -1.87 7.53 -0.87
N ASP A 115 -1.56 8.78 -1.21
CA ASP A 115 -1.01 9.71 -0.24
C ASP A 115 -2.05 10.15 0.81
N HIS A 116 -1.56 10.84 1.84
CA HIS A 116 -2.37 11.35 2.97
C HIS A 116 -3.39 12.43 2.58
N PHE A 117 -3.42 12.89 1.31
CA PHE A 117 -4.44 13.84 0.85
C PHE A 117 -5.73 13.14 0.40
N VAL A 118 -5.73 11.81 0.29
CA VAL A 118 -6.94 11.02 0.05
C VAL A 118 -7.68 10.84 1.38
N LEU A 119 -8.71 11.68 1.60
CA LEU A 119 -9.47 11.77 2.84
C LEU A 119 -10.96 11.54 2.58
N ILE A 120 -11.43 10.33 2.86
CA ILE A 120 -12.86 9.99 2.75
C ILE A 120 -13.67 10.75 3.79
N ASN A 121 -13.19 10.87 5.01
CA ASN A 121 -13.92 11.54 6.10
C ASN A 121 -13.75 13.08 6.12
N SER A 122 -13.32 13.69 5.02
CA SER A 122 -13.16 15.14 4.96
C SER A 122 -14.50 15.87 5.13
N MET A 123 -14.49 16.96 5.90
CA MET A 123 -15.63 17.88 6.01
C MET A 123 -15.86 18.69 4.72
N GLN A 124 -14.86 18.78 3.84
CA GLN A 124 -14.91 19.60 2.65
C GLN A 124 -15.23 18.74 1.42
N LYS A 125 -16.40 18.97 0.81
CA LYS A 125 -16.88 18.18 -0.35
C LYS A 125 -15.90 18.11 -1.51
N HIS A 126 -15.14 19.18 -1.76
CA HIS A 126 -14.16 19.18 -2.84
C HIS A 126 -12.96 18.24 -2.54
N ILE A 127 -12.57 18.08 -1.27
CA ILE A 127 -11.51 17.14 -0.84
C ILE A 127 -12.01 15.70 -1.02
N LEU A 128 -13.25 15.40 -0.64
CA LEU A 128 -13.87 14.09 -0.88
C LEU A 128 -13.90 13.77 -2.39
N LYS A 129 -14.35 14.71 -3.22
CA LYS A 129 -14.37 14.55 -4.68
C LYS A 129 -12.97 14.29 -5.25
N ASN A 130 -11.96 15.02 -4.80
CA ASN A 130 -10.57 14.82 -5.21
C ASN A 130 -10.04 13.45 -4.77
N SER A 131 -10.40 13.01 -3.56
CA SER A 131 -10.08 11.68 -3.03
C SER A 131 -10.67 10.57 -3.90
N ILE A 132 -11.94 10.70 -4.29
CA ILE A 132 -12.62 9.76 -5.20
C ILE A 132 -11.94 9.75 -6.58
N ASN A 133 -11.53 10.91 -7.11
CA ASN A 133 -10.79 10.99 -8.38
C ASN A 133 -9.42 10.29 -8.30
N THR A 134 -8.71 10.45 -7.19
CA THR A 134 -7.44 9.74 -6.93
C THR A 134 -7.66 8.24 -6.80
N LEU A 135 -8.70 7.78 -6.12
CA LEU A 135 -9.02 6.35 -6.05
C LEU A 135 -9.45 5.80 -7.42
N LYS A 136 -10.18 6.59 -8.22
CA LYS A 136 -10.54 6.23 -9.58
C LYS A 136 -9.31 6.02 -10.46
N LEU A 137 -8.26 6.85 -10.32
CA LEU A 137 -6.98 6.66 -11.02
C LEU A 137 -6.38 5.28 -10.70
N HIS A 138 -6.27 4.93 -9.42
CA HIS A 138 -5.74 3.62 -9.00
C HIS A 138 -6.57 2.45 -9.53
N TYR A 139 -7.90 2.57 -9.49
CA TYR A 139 -8.81 1.58 -10.08
C TYR A 139 -8.57 1.41 -11.59
N LEU A 140 -8.46 2.51 -12.34
CA LEU A 140 -8.21 2.48 -13.78
C LEU A 140 -6.84 1.89 -14.12
N LEU A 141 -5.81 2.17 -13.33
CA LEU A 141 -4.49 1.56 -13.47
C LEU A 141 -4.57 0.04 -13.33
N LEU A 142 -5.19 -0.46 -12.25
CA LEU A 142 -5.37 -1.91 -12.03
C LEU A 142 -6.16 -2.56 -13.17
N LYS A 143 -7.25 -1.92 -13.63
CA LYS A 143 -8.05 -2.41 -14.75
C LYS A 143 -7.27 -2.44 -16.06
N ALA A 144 -6.47 -1.43 -16.36
CA ALA A 144 -5.63 -1.38 -17.55
C ALA A 144 -4.49 -2.42 -17.51
N MET A 145 -3.96 -2.71 -16.32
CA MET A 145 -3.06 -3.85 -16.10
C MET A 145 -3.77 -5.20 -16.24
N GLY A 146 -5.11 -5.24 -16.16
CA GLY A 146 -5.86 -6.50 -16.15
C GLY A 146 -5.77 -7.24 -14.82
N ILE A 147 -5.50 -6.52 -13.73
CA ILE A 147 -5.44 -7.03 -12.36
C ILE A 147 -6.81 -6.83 -11.72
N ASN A 148 -7.28 -7.83 -10.96
CA ASN A 148 -8.52 -7.69 -10.17
C ASN A 148 -8.32 -6.58 -9.12
N PRO A 149 -9.11 -5.49 -9.12
CA PRO A 149 -8.94 -4.39 -8.20
C PRO A 149 -9.34 -4.70 -6.75
N ALA A 150 -10.07 -5.79 -6.49
CA ALA A 150 -10.58 -6.09 -5.15
C ALA A 150 -9.45 -6.13 -4.09
N HIS A 151 -9.60 -5.32 -3.05
CA HIS A 151 -8.67 -5.21 -1.91
C HIS A 151 -7.21 -4.96 -2.34
N ARG A 152 -6.99 -3.90 -3.11
CA ARG A 152 -5.68 -3.51 -3.70
C ARG A 152 -5.26 -2.08 -3.37
N CYS A 153 -5.99 -1.37 -2.51
CA CYS A 153 -5.70 0.04 -2.18
C CYS A 153 -5.85 0.25 -0.67
N VAL A 154 -4.73 0.36 0.04
CA VAL A 154 -4.72 0.66 1.48
C VAL A 154 -4.83 2.16 1.70
N MET A 155 -5.59 2.57 2.70
CA MET A 155 -5.65 3.95 3.16
C MET A 155 -5.81 4.02 4.67
N HIS A 156 -5.36 5.11 5.28
CA HIS A 156 -5.78 5.46 6.63
C HIS A 156 -7.22 5.99 6.61
N VAL A 157 -7.84 6.03 7.79
CA VAL A 157 -9.21 6.56 7.97
C VAL A 157 -9.31 8.03 7.57
N GLY A 158 -8.29 8.84 7.88
CA GLY A 158 -8.18 10.23 7.46
C GLY A 158 -7.96 11.18 8.63
N GLY A 159 -8.70 12.28 8.70
CA GLY A 159 -8.54 13.29 9.77
C GLY A 159 -9.40 12.97 10.99
N ASN A 160 -8.84 13.02 12.21
CA ASN A 160 -9.62 12.86 13.45
C ASN A 160 -10.43 14.14 13.81
N TYR A 161 -9.94 15.32 13.44
CA TYR A 161 -10.58 16.61 13.73
C TYR A 161 -10.90 16.86 15.22
N LYS A 162 -10.24 16.12 16.13
CA LYS A 162 -10.45 16.11 17.60
C LYS A 162 -11.81 15.56 18.04
N GLU A 163 -12.47 14.80 17.17
CA GLU A 163 -13.78 14.20 17.41
C GLU A 163 -13.80 12.82 16.74
N THR A 164 -13.25 11.81 17.41
CA THR A 164 -13.09 10.46 16.83
C THR A 164 -14.43 9.89 16.34
N GLU A 165 -15.45 9.85 17.19
CA GLU A 165 -16.78 9.29 16.85
C GLU A 165 -17.41 10.00 15.63
N ASN A 166 -17.50 11.33 15.67
CA ASN A 166 -18.03 12.12 14.55
C ASN A 166 -17.25 11.91 13.25
N SER A 167 -15.94 11.68 13.35
CA SER A 167 -15.09 11.44 12.19
C SER A 167 -15.25 10.04 11.61
N LEU A 168 -15.52 9.03 12.44
CA LEU A 168 -15.89 7.69 11.99
C LEU A 168 -17.30 7.69 11.35
N GLU A 169 -18.26 8.39 11.94
CA GLU A 169 -19.61 8.52 11.37
C GLU A 169 -19.58 9.21 10.01
N ARG A 170 -18.84 10.32 9.90
CA ARG A 170 -18.64 11.01 8.63
C ARG A 170 -17.93 10.16 7.59
N PHE A 171 -17.02 9.27 7.99
CA PHE A 171 -16.46 8.28 7.07
C PHE A 171 -17.57 7.39 6.49
N VAL A 172 -18.44 6.86 7.35
CA VAL A 172 -19.57 5.99 6.95
C VAL A 172 -20.58 6.73 6.06
N GLU A 173 -20.90 7.98 6.39
CA GLU A 173 -21.79 8.82 5.57
C GLU A 173 -21.19 9.05 4.17
N ASN A 174 -19.94 9.50 4.12
CA ASN A 174 -19.25 9.78 2.86
C ASN A 174 -18.97 8.50 2.05
N TRP A 175 -18.87 7.34 2.70
CA TRP A 175 -18.71 6.04 2.04
C TRP A 175 -19.82 5.78 1.03
N MET A 176 -21.03 6.25 1.31
CA MET A 176 -22.20 6.10 0.42
C MET A 176 -22.07 6.87 -0.89
N GLU A 177 -21.21 7.90 -0.95
CA GLU A 177 -20.90 8.64 -2.17
C GLU A 177 -19.85 7.93 -3.05
N ILE A 178 -19.14 6.94 -2.51
CA ILE A 178 -18.05 6.26 -3.21
C ILE A 178 -18.64 5.21 -4.18
N PRO A 179 -18.26 5.22 -5.47
CA PRO A 179 -18.70 4.21 -6.41
C PRO A 179 -18.33 2.78 -5.96
N ARG A 180 -19.26 1.84 -6.05
CA ARG A 180 -19.08 0.44 -5.61
C ARG A 180 -17.79 -0.24 -6.11
N PRO A 181 -17.34 -0.07 -7.37
CA PRO A 181 -16.07 -0.66 -7.82
C PRO A 181 -14.84 -0.10 -7.09
N ILE A 182 -14.91 1.15 -6.62
CA ILE A 182 -13.87 1.78 -5.80
C ILE A 182 -13.97 1.27 -4.36
N GLN A 183 -15.17 1.18 -3.78
CA GLN A 183 -15.36 0.60 -2.45
C GLN A 183 -14.73 -0.80 -2.34
N GLN A 184 -14.97 -1.67 -3.34
CA GLN A 184 -14.40 -3.03 -3.40
C GLN A 184 -12.86 -3.05 -3.46
N MET A 185 -12.22 -1.97 -3.90
CA MET A 185 -10.76 -1.88 -4.01
C MET A 185 -10.10 -1.52 -2.67
N ILE A 186 -10.82 -0.86 -1.76
CA ILE A 186 -10.29 -0.24 -0.55
C ILE A 186 -10.07 -1.25 0.56
N MET A 187 -9.02 -1.02 1.35
CA MET A 187 -8.74 -1.60 2.66
C MET A 187 -8.34 -0.46 3.60
N LEU A 188 -8.59 -0.60 4.90
CA LEU A 188 -8.20 0.43 5.89
C LEU A 188 -7.06 -0.03 6.77
N GLU A 189 -6.27 0.93 7.24
CA GLU A 189 -5.12 0.73 8.10
C GLU A 189 -5.19 1.64 9.32
N ASN A 190 -4.87 1.10 10.50
CA ASN A 190 -4.71 1.88 11.73
C ASN A 190 -3.45 2.75 11.65
N ASP A 191 -3.50 3.94 12.26
CA ASP A 191 -2.42 4.92 12.16
C ASP A 191 -1.77 5.22 13.53
N ASP A 192 -0.70 6.02 13.51
CA ASP A 192 0.17 6.30 14.65
C ASP A 192 -0.21 7.56 15.45
N THR A 193 -1.36 8.18 15.15
CA THR A 193 -1.72 9.50 15.70
C THR A 193 -3.20 9.77 15.98
N SER A 194 -4.09 9.24 15.15
CA SER A 194 -5.45 9.73 14.92
C SER A 194 -6.50 8.64 15.11
N PHE A 195 -6.27 7.45 14.55
CA PHE A 195 -7.22 6.34 14.60
C PHE A 195 -6.53 5.03 14.96
N THR A 196 -6.98 4.45 16.06
CA THR A 196 -6.44 3.20 16.63
C THR A 196 -6.89 1.96 15.85
N LEU A 197 -6.40 0.79 16.26
CA LEU A 197 -6.87 -0.50 15.76
C LEU A 197 -8.39 -0.64 15.95
N GLU A 198 -8.90 -0.27 17.11
CA GLU A 198 -10.31 -0.40 17.49
C GLU A 198 -11.22 0.49 16.64
N ASP A 199 -10.81 1.76 16.44
CA ASP A 199 -11.52 2.71 15.59
C ASP A 199 -11.59 2.21 14.13
N THR A 200 -10.47 1.67 13.64
CA THR A 200 -10.36 1.15 12.28
C THR A 200 -11.15 -0.16 12.12
N LEU A 201 -11.14 -1.03 13.13
CA LEU A 201 -11.93 -2.26 13.17
C LEU A 201 -13.42 -1.95 13.09
N TYR A 202 -13.89 -0.95 13.84
CA TYR A 202 -15.29 -0.53 13.79
C TYR A 202 -15.73 -0.21 12.36
N LEU A 203 -14.93 0.55 11.60
CA LEU A 203 -15.23 0.85 10.20
C LEU A 203 -15.16 -0.41 9.31
N CYS A 204 -14.12 -1.22 9.46
CA CYS A 204 -13.92 -2.40 8.64
C CYS A 204 -15.06 -3.42 8.80
N GLU A 205 -15.50 -3.65 10.03
CA GLU A 205 -16.64 -4.53 10.34
C GLU A 205 -17.96 -3.95 9.84
N LYS A 206 -18.18 -2.64 10.01
CA LYS A 206 -19.41 -1.97 9.59
C LYS A 206 -19.56 -1.89 8.07
N LEU A 207 -18.44 -1.77 7.34
CA LEU A 207 -18.41 -1.61 5.88
C LEU A 207 -18.09 -2.91 5.13
N ASP A 208 -17.82 -4.00 5.85
CA ASP A 208 -17.35 -5.30 5.32
C ASP A 208 -16.13 -5.14 4.40
N ILE A 209 -15.12 -4.40 4.87
CA ILE A 209 -13.83 -4.20 4.17
C ILE A 209 -12.65 -4.69 5.01
N PRO A 210 -11.53 -5.11 4.41
CA PRO A 210 -10.40 -5.64 5.17
C PRO A 210 -9.65 -4.57 5.95
N LEU A 211 -9.22 -4.94 7.16
CA LEU A 211 -8.26 -4.18 7.96
C LEU A 211 -6.83 -4.66 7.71
N VAL A 212 -5.96 -3.78 7.26
CA VAL A 212 -4.50 -3.98 7.22
C VAL A 212 -3.93 -3.51 8.55
N PHE A 213 -3.49 -4.45 9.38
CA PHE A 213 -2.92 -4.09 10.67
C PHE A 213 -1.49 -3.60 10.48
N ASP A 214 -1.21 -2.37 10.91
CA ASP A 214 0.17 -1.89 11.09
C ASP A 214 0.55 -2.01 12.56
N TYR A 215 1.51 -2.90 12.82
CA TYR A 215 1.93 -3.21 14.18
C TYR A 215 2.70 -2.04 14.81
N HIS A 216 3.53 -1.34 14.04
CA HIS A 216 4.33 -0.23 14.56
C HIS A 216 3.45 0.98 14.87
N HIS A 217 2.45 1.27 14.03
CA HIS A 217 1.44 2.28 14.33
C HIS A 217 0.69 1.97 15.63
N HIS A 218 0.29 0.72 15.85
CA HIS A 218 -0.35 0.32 17.11
C HIS A 218 0.56 0.55 18.32
N LEU A 219 1.84 0.20 18.22
CA LEU A 219 2.80 0.47 19.30
C LEU A 219 2.94 1.98 19.58
N ALA A 220 2.80 2.83 18.56
CA ALA A 220 2.87 4.28 18.70
C ALA A 220 1.55 4.92 19.19
N HIS A 221 0.40 4.33 18.86
CA HIS A 221 -0.91 4.85 19.16
C HIS A 221 -1.97 3.75 19.28
N HIS A 222 -2.46 3.56 20.50
CA HIS A 222 -3.49 2.58 20.84
C HIS A 222 -4.34 3.11 22.00
N GLN A 223 -5.56 2.58 22.12
CA GLN A 223 -6.34 2.69 23.35
C GLN A 223 -6.04 1.52 24.28
N ASN A 224 -5.83 0.32 23.71
CA ASN A 224 -5.42 -0.87 24.43
C ASN A 224 -4.12 -1.45 23.86
N GLU A 225 -3.11 -1.63 24.71
CA GLU A 225 -1.84 -2.24 24.33
C GLU A 225 -2.02 -3.69 23.83
N ASN A 226 -2.98 -4.42 24.40
CA ASN A 226 -3.25 -5.84 24.13
C ASN A 226 -4.09 -6.01 22.85
N TRP A 227 -3.48 -5.74 21.69
CA TRP A 227 -4.09 -5.90 20.37
C TRP A 227 -4.50 -7.36 20.08
N GLU A 228 -3.90 -8.33 20.77
CA GLU A 228 -4.08 -9.77 20.55
C GLU A 228 -5.56 -10.18 20.73
N ILE A 229 -6.29 -9.52 21.63
CA ILE A 229 -7.72 -9.76 21.85
C ILE A 229 -8.57 -9.41 20.62
N HIS A 230 -8.04 -8.59 19.72
CA HIS A 230 -8.70 -8.14 18.50
C HIS A 230 -8.23 -8.89 17.25
N TRP A 231 -7.21 -9.75 17.35
CA TRP A 231 -6.64 -10.42 16.19
C TRP A 231 -7.67 -11.24 15.40
N ASN A 232 -8.53 -12.00 16.07
CA ASN A 232 -9.58 -12.77 15.39
C ASN A 232 -10.55 -11.85 14.61
N ARG A 233 -10.86 -10.68 15.15
CA ARG A 233 -11.70 -9.68 14.46
C ARG A 233 -10.99 -9.17 13.20
N VAL A 234 -9.68 -8.89 13.29
CA VAL A 234 -8.86 -8.53 12.12
C VAL A 234 -8.95 -9.63 11.07
N VAL A 235 -8.70 -10.89 11.43
CA VAL A 235 -8.82 -12.05 10.52
C VAL A 235 -10.20 -12.12 9.86
N ASP A 236 -11.27 -11.92 10.64
CA ASP A 236 -12.64 -11.97 10.15
C ASP A 236 -12.98 -10.89 9.12
N THR A 237 -12.31 -9.72 9.15
CA THR A 237 -12.48 -8.69 8.10
C THR A 237 -11.97 -9.15 6.72
N TRP A 238 -11.13 -10.18 6.67
CA TRP A 238 -10.58 -10.72 5.42
C TRP A 238 -11.34 -11.93 4.86
N ARG A 239 -12.38 -12.42 5.54
CA ARG A 239 -13.09 -13.67 5.18
C ARG A 239 -13.62 -13.71 3.73
N HIS A 240 -13.99 -12.55 3.17
CA HIS A 240 -14.49 -12.41 1.81
C HIS A 240 -13.42 -11.90 0.82
N SER A 241 -12.19 -11.69 1.29
CA SER A 241 -11.10 -11.19 0.46
C SER A 241 -10.60 -12.29 -0.50
N PRO A 242 -10.37 -11.97 -1.78
CA PRO A 242 -9.74 -12.91 -2.71
C PRO A 242 -8.22 -13.01 -2.50
N LEU A 243 -7.66 -12.29 -1.53
CA LEU A 243 -6.24 -12.22 -1.23
C LEU A 243 -5.95 -12.68 0.20
N PRO A 244 -4.77 -13.27 0.46
CA PRO A 244 -4.30 -13.52 1.82
C PRO A 244 -4.30 -12.25 2.67
N ILE A 245 -4.34 -12.42 3.98
CA ILE A 245 -4.28 -11.31 4.94
C ILE A 245 -3.00 -10.51 4.68
N LYS A 246 -3.13 -9.19 4.73
CA LYS A 246 -2.02 -8.25 4.62
C LYS A 246 -1.80 -7.55 5.95
N MET A 247 -0.53 -7.33 6.29
CA MET A 247 -0.15 -6.45 7.40
C MET A 247 1.02 -5.56 6.99
N HIS A 248 1.24 -4.47 7.72
CA HIS A 248 2.38 -3.59 7.55
C HIS A 248 3.32 -3.68 8.74
N ILE A 249 4.63 -3.77 8.46
CA ILE A 249 5.65 -3.79 9.49
C ILE A 249 6.73 -2.75 9.20
N SER A 250 7.04 -1.98 10.23
CA SER A 250 8.18 -1.09 10.32
C SER A 250 8.73 -1.14 11.74
N SER A 251 9.81 -0.40 12.01
CA SER A 251 10.38 -0.29 13.35
C SER A 251 10.76 1.16 13.63
N PRO A 252 10.71 1.61 14.90
CA PRO A 252 10.99 2.98 15.27
C PRO A 252 12.43 3.36 14.94
N LYS A 253 12.65 4.59 14.47
CA LYS A 253 14.00 5.12 14.19
C LYS A 253 14.83 5.22 15.47
N SER A 254 14.18 5.54 16.59
CA SER A 254 14.72 5.50 17.95
C SER A 254 13.59 5.74 18.95
N ASP A 255 13.82 5.51 20.24
CA ASP A 255 12.86 5.83 21.31
C ASP A 255 12.38 7.30 21.27
N LYS A 256 13.26 8.22 20.87
CA LYS A 256 12.95 9.65 20.75
C LYS A 256 12.18 10.01 19.49
N THR A 257 12.28 9.18 18.45
CA THR A 257 11.63 9.38 17.14
C THR A 257 10.84 8.13 16.78
N PHE A 258 10.00 7.69 17.72
CA PHE A 258 9.35 6.38 17.67
C PHE A 258 8.54 6.19 16.39
N ARG A 259 7.65 7.14 16.09
CA ARG A 259 6.81 7.12 14.87
C ARG A 259 7.58 7.07 13.54
N HIS A 260 8.81 7.55 13.50
CA HIS A 260 9.55 7.58 12.25
C HIS A 260 10.11 6.21 11.91
N HIS A 261 9.94 5.77 10.66
CA HIS A 261 10.49 4.50 10.23
C HIS A 261 12.03 4.53 10.23
N SER A 262 12.60 3.46 10.76
CA SER A 262 14.02 3.12 10.69
C SER A 262 14.44 2.67 9.28
N ASP A 263 15.74 2.44 9.12
CA ASP A 263 16.31 1.97 7.86
C ASP A 263 16.00 0.50 7.61
N TYR A 264 15.82 -0.30 8.67
CA TYR A 264 15.64 -1.75 8.66
C TYR A 264 14.58 -2.18 9.68
N VAL A 265 13.99 -3.36 9.52
CA VAL A 265 13.02 -3.90 10.49
C VAL A 265 13.76 -4.63 11.62
N ASP A 266 13.35 -4.38 12.86
CA ASP A 266 13.76 -5.14 14.04
C ASP A 266 13.12 -6.53 14.01
N ILE A 267 13.98 -7.56 13.98
CA ILE A 267 13.52 -8.95 13.91
C ILE A 267 12.80 -9.39 15.18
N ASP A 268 13.21 -8.94 16.36
CA ASP A 268 12.58 -9.36 17.61
C ASP A 268 11.18 -8.74 17.71
N MET A 269 11.04 -7.47 17.33
CA MET A 269 9.73 -6.81 17.19
C MET A 269 8.83 -7.59 16.22
N PHE A 270 9.34 -7.97 15.06
CA PHE A 270 8.56 -8.72 14.08
C PHE A 270 8.15 -10.11 14.61
N PHE A 271 9.05 -10.83 15.29
CA PHE A 271 8.75 -12.15 15.82
C PHE A 271 7.86 -12.12 17.07
N ASN A 272 7.86 -11.04 17.85
CA ASN A 272 6.87 -10.84 18.91
C ASN A 272 5.45 -10.90 18.33
N PHE A 273 5.19 -10.15 17.25
CA PHE A 273 3.93 -10.22 16.52
C PHE A 273 3.66 -11.62 15.94
N LEU A 274 4.63 -12.21 15.22
CA LEU A 274 4.45 -13.52 14.59
C LEU A 274 4.15 -14.63 15.60
N SER A 275 4.75 -14.57 16.80
CA SER A 275 4.56 -15.59 17.84
C SER A 275 3.10 -15.67 18.32
N VAL A 276 2.41 -14.53 18.36
CA VAL A 276 0.99 -14.45 18.74
C VAL A 276 0.10 -15.05 17.66
N ILE A 277 0.34 -14.69 16.40
CA ILE A 277 -0.57 -15.07 15.31
C ILE A 277 -0.31 -16.49 14.78
N LYS A 278 0.76 -17.13 15.24
CA LYS A 278 1.21 -18.45 14.76
C LYS A 278 0.06 -19.46 14.78
N GLY A 279 -0.23 -20.02 13.61
CA GLY A 279 -1.27 -21.06 13.46
C GLY A 279 -2.71 -20.55 13.39
N SER A 280 -2.96 -19.25 13.59
CA SER A 280 -4.29 -18.66 13.46
C SER A 280 -4.74 -18.50 12.00
N ILE A 281 -3.78 -18.37 11.07
CA ILE A 281 -4.03 -18.12 9.64
C ILE A 281 -3.09 -18.94 8.76
N PRO A 282 -3.50 -19.31 7.53
CA PRO A 282 -2.67 -20.12 6.64
C PRO A 282 -1.52 -19.34 6.01
N GLN A 283 -1.73 -18.04 5.72
CA GLN A 283 -0.75 -17.18 5.07
C GLN A 283 -0.94 -15.72 5.47
N LEU A 284 0.19 -15.02 5.68
CA LEU A 284 0.29 -13.60 5.90
C LEU A 284 1.26 -12.97 4.88
N ASP A 285 0.82 -11.92 4.20
CA ASP A 285 1.67 -11.10 3.34
C ASP A 285 2.05 -9.81 4.09
N CYS A 286 3.31 -9.70 4.52
CA CYS A 286 3.83 -8.56 5.28
C CYS A 286 4.49 -7.55 4.35
N MET A 287 3.97 -6.33 4.31
CA MET A 287 4.60 -5.22 3.60
C MET A 287 5.59 -4.52 4.53
N ILE A 288 6.87 -4.52 4.15
CA ILE A 288 7.93 -3.82 4.88
C ILE A 288 7.94 -2.35 4.50
N GLU A 289 7.75 -1.49 5.50
CA GLU A 289 7.76 -0.04 5.34
C GLU A 289 9.04 0.62 5.85
N ALA A 290 10.19 0.05 5.54
CA ALA A 290 11.49 0.64 5.92
C ALA A 290 12.03 1.63 4.86
N LYS A 291 13.03 2.45 5.24
CA LYS A 291 13.67 3.37 4.28
C LYS A 291 14.52 2.66 3.23
N MET A 292 15.17 1.55 3.59
CA MET A 292 16.05 0.79 2.68
C MET A 292 15.29 -0.18 1.76
N LYS A 293 13.96 -0.20 1.80
CA LYS A 293 13.11 -0.93 0.83
C LYS A 293 13.43 -2.43 0.73
N ASP A 294 13.74 -2.92 -0.45
CA ASP A 294 14.15 -4.30 -0.72
C ASP A 294 15.41 -4.70 0.05
N GLU A 295 16.35 -3.79 0.32
CA GLU A 295 17.49 -4.09 1.20
C GLU A 295 17.06 -4.40 2.64
N ALA A 296 16.01 -3.75 3.13
CA ALA A 296 15.46 -4.08 4.43
C ALA A 296 14.79 -5.46 4.44
N LEU A 297 14.14 -5.84 3.34
CA LEU A 297 13.60 -7.19 3.17
C LEU A 297 14.71 -8.23 3.18
N PHE A 298 15.77 -8.04 2.38
CA PHE A 298 16.87 -9.00 2.31
C PHE A 298 17.59 -9.14 3.64
N LYS A 299 17.86 -8.02 4.32
CA LYS A 299 18.45 -8.06 5.66
C LYS A 299 17.55 -8.82 6.64
N LEU A 300 16.26 -8.53 6.68
CA LEU A 300 15.32 -9.23 7.55
C LEU A 300 15.30 -10.73 7.25
N MET A 301 15.33 -11.13 5.97
CA MET A 301 15.42 -12.55 5.59
C MET A 301 16.73 -13.21 6.02
N ASP A 302 17.87 -12.50 5.96
CA ASP A 302 19.13 -13.02 6.46
C ASP A 302 19.10 -13.22 7.98
N ASP A 303 18.48 -12.28 8.71
CA ASP A 303 18.28 -12.40 10.15
C ASP A 303 17.30 -13.58 10.46
N VAL A 304 16.21 -13.75 9.68
CA VAL A 304 15.24 -14.85 9.80
C VAL A 304 15.90 -16.23 9.61
N LYS A 305 16.83 -16.37 8.66
CA LYS A 305 17.55 -17.64 8.40
C LYS A 305 18.33 -18.15 9.61
N THR A 306 18.69 -17.27 10.55
CA THR A 306 19.42 -17.67 11.76
C THR A 306 18.51 -18.31 12.82
N ARG A 307 17.19 -18.20 12.66
CA ARG A 307 16.22 -18.69 13.63
C ARG A 307 15.89 -20.17 13.45
N LYS A 308 15.53 -20.83 14.56
CA LYS A 308 15.24 -22.28 14.60
C LYS A 308 13.75 -22.60 14.46
N ASP A 309 12.89 -21.63 14.73
CA ASP A 309 11.42 -21.71 14.72
C ASP A 309 10.81 -21.39 13.35
N VAL A 310 11.63 -21.39 12.29
CA VAL A 310 11.19 -21.18 10.91
C VAL A 310 11.70 -22.28 9.98
N GLU A 311 11.08 -22.37 8.81
CA GLU A 311 11.56 -23.13 7.66
C GLU A 311 11.50 -22.25 6.43
N ILE A 312 12.66 -21.99 5.80
CA ILE A 312 12.75 -21.09 4.66
C ILE A 312 12.11 -21.74 3.43
N ILE A 313 11.24 -20.99 2.74
CA ILE A 313 10.61 -21.43 1.49
C ILE A 313 11.46 -20.94 0.32
N ASP A 314 11.74 -19.64 0.29
CA ASP A 314 12.53 -18.96 -0.75
C ASP A 314 13.15 -17.67 -0.21
N SER A 315 13.70 -16.84 -1.10
CA SER A 315 14.42 -15.62 -0.70
C SER A 315 13.55 -14.53 -0.05
N SER A 316 12.21 -14.63 -0.07
CA SER A 316 11.32 -13.65 0.57
C SER A 316 10.22 -14.27 1.44
N SER A 317 10.24 -15.59 1.64
CA SER A 317 9.18 -16.28 2.38
C SER A 317 9.66 -17.47 3.19
N PHE A 318 8.90 -17.76 4.24
CA PHE A 318 9.19 -18.83 5.19
C PHE A 318 7.91 -19.36 5.85
N TYR A 319 7.94 -20.61 6.30
CA TYR A 319 6.97 -21.14 7.25
C TYR A 319 7.36 -20.75 8.66
N LEU A 320 6.40 -20.22 9.40
CA LEU A 320 6.46 -20.14 10.85
C LEU A 320 6.03 -21.50 11.42
N LYS A 321 6.99 -22.23 12.02
CA LYS A 321 6.75 -23.53 12.66
C LYS A 321 5.96 -23.33 13.93
#